data_AF-R7UZE3-F1
#
_entry.id   AF-R7UZE3-F1
#
_cell.length_a   1.000
_cell.length_b   1.000
_cell.length_c   1.000
_cell.angle_alpha   90.00
_cell.angle_beta   90.00
_cell.angle_gamma   90.00
#
_symmetry.space_group_name_H-M   'P 1'
#
loop_
_entity.id
_entity.type
_entity.pdbx_description
1 polymer ?
#
loop_
_entity_poly.entity_id
_entity_poly.type
_entity_poly.pdbx_seq_one_letter_code
_entity_poly.pdbx_strand_id
1 'polypeptide(L)'
;MANEHKYKMTKAKKETKTIRGFFTALPLRVWMPGSSASGFVEAATEVQLLQNENEDLRIKLEKSERQNRQLEKRAKESTKLQKENEELNIQLIERDRRIRQLEAQSTKGQLRKENDDLKEKISQMENELQRFAQSQRNNIEERVVSTTLDTNLSSLASPTQVTDQEQVLPPLNCYREKIWIPDDSTWYGYLNIFKTPFKYQTKKVLVVDPYIQQSYQIENFESFCFDLVHKTKMGLRKITLMTCKANEGNTRQEQRLMSFGKDWLEKRYGIKLEIRWVDDKLLHRRHIE
;
A
#
# COMPACT_ATOMS: atom_id res chain seq x y z
N MET A 1 -7.28 10.31 -17.38
CA MET A 1 -8.33 10.92 -16.53
C MET A 1 -7.60 11.56 -15.34
N ALA A 2 -7.03 12.75 -15.52
CA ALA A 2 -7.67 14.05 -15.30
C ALA A 2 -7.99 14.32 -13.82
N ASN A 3 -7.09 15.03 -13.13
CA ASN A 3 -7.45 16.15 -12.24
C ASN A 3 -6.20 16.93 -11.82
N GLU A 4 -5.81 17.89 -12.67
CA GLU A 4 -5.03 19.06 -12.28
C GLU A 4 -5.90 19.96 -11.39
N HIS A 5 -5.68 19.97 -10.07
CA HIS A 5 -6.13 21.08 -9.25
C HIS A 5 -5.06 22.18 -9.26
N LYS A 6 -5.09 23.00 -10.33
CA LYS A 6 -4.39 24.28 -10.39
C LYS A 6 -5.02 25.24 -9.37
N TYR A 7 -4.37 25.42 -8.24
CA TYR A 7 -4.65 26.51 -7.31
C TYR A 7 -4.24 27.84 -7.98
N LYS A 8 -5.20 28.55 -8.57
CA LYS A 8 -5.02 29.94 -9.01
C LYS A 8 -4.94 30.84 -7.78
N MET A 9 -3.73 31.05 -7.26
CA MET A 9 -3.43 32.18 -6.38
C MET A 9 -3.45 33.45 -7.24
N THR A 10 -4.57 34.16 -7.23
CA THR A 10 -4.69 35.50 -7.78
C THR A 10 -3.74 36.44 -7.04
N LYS A 11 -2.68 36.85 -7.72
CA LYS A 11 -1.70 37.84 -7.29
C LYS A 11 -2.43 39.19 -7.18
N ALA A 12 -2.95 39.50 -6.01
CA ALA A 12 -3.44 40.85 -5.71
C ALA A 12 -2.23 41.79 -5.73
N LYS A 13 -2.02 42.48 -6.85
CA LYS A 13 -1.18 43.67 -6.93
C LYS A 13 -1.76 44.67 -5.94
N LYS A 14 -1.16 44.79 -4.75
CA LYS A 14 -1.33 45.96 -3.90
C LYS A 14 -0.73 47.15 -4.64
N GLU A 15 -1.57 47.86 -5.38
CA GLU A 15 -1.30 49.25 -5.73
C GLU A 15 -1.30 50.04 -4.42
N THR A 16 -0.13 50.21 -3.83
CA THR A 16 0.10 51.26 -2.85
C THR A 16 -0.01 52.59 -3.58
N LYS A 17 -1.23 53.10 -3.73
CA LYS A 17 -1.47 54.51 -4.01
C LYS A 17 -0.86 55.29 -2.87
N THR A 18 0.33 55.84 -3.11
CA THR A 18 0.91 56.91 -2.30
C THR A 18 -0.06 58.07 -2.32
N ILE A 19 -0.92 58.16 -1.30
CA ILE A 19 -1.70 59.37 -1.02
C ILE A 19 -0.69 60.37 -0.46
N ARG A 20 -0.02 61.11 -1.36
CA ARG A 20 0.56 62.41 -1.01
C ARG A 20 -0.64 63.31 -0.71
N GLY A 21 -1.02 63.37 0.56
CA GLY A 21 -1.98 64.33 1.05
C GLY A 21 -1.45 65.74 0.77
N PHE A 22 -2.06 66.41 -0.19
CA PHE A 22 -2.05 67.85 -0.30
C PHE A 22 -2.72 68.40 0.97
N PHE A 23 -1.93 68.75 1.99
CA PHE A 23 -2.36 69.71 3.00
C PHE A 23 -2.33 71.08 2.33
N THR A 24 -3.39 71.43 1.61
CA THR A 24 -3.66 72.83 1.30
C THR A 24 -3.98 73.53 2.61
N ALA A 25 -3.09 74.43 3.02
CA ALA A 25 -3.29 75.32 4.15
C ALA A 25 -4.61 76.09 3.98
N LEU A 26 -5.62 75.71 4.76
CA LEU A 26 -6.81 76.53 4.95
C LEU A 26 -6.42 77.72 5.84
N PRO A 27 -6.83 78.96 5.48
CA PRO A 27 -6.50 80.13 6.27
C PRO A 27 -7.23 80.05 7.63
N LEU A 28 -6.45 80.18 8.70
CA LEU A 28 -6.94 80.37 10.07
C LEU A 28 -7.95 81.54 10.09
N ARG A 29 -9.24 81.21 10.16
CA ARG A 29 -10.25 82.17 10.61
C ARG A 29 -10.04 82.38 12.10
N VAL A 30 -9.62 83.60 12.43
CA VAL A 30 -9.55 84.14 13.79
C VAL A 30 -10.93 84.02 14.43
N TRP A 31 -11.05 83.09 15.38
CA TRP A 31 -12.22 82.97 16.26
C TRP A 31 -11.99 83.83 17.50
N MET A 32 -12.95 84.71 17.79
CA MET A 32 -12.87 85.66 18.90
C MET A 32 -13.03 84.97 20.28
N PRO A 33 -12.44 85.54 21.34
CA PRO A 33 -12.32 84.89 22.64
C PRO A 33 -13.60 85.04 23.45
N GLY A 34 -14.23 83.91 23.73
CA GLY A 34 -15.36 83.78 24.64
C GLY A 34 -15.52 82.33 25.07
N SER A 35 -14.43 81.65 25.38
CA SER A 35 -14.47 80.25 25.83
C SER A 35 -13.43 80.01 26.89
N SER A 36 -13.91 79.52 28.02
CA SER A 36 -13.17 79.12 29.20
C SER A 36 -11.94 78.28 28.85
N ALA A 37 -10.82 78.57 29.51
CA ALA A 37 -9.55 77.88 29.35
C ALA A 37 -9.60 76.34 29.51
N SER A 38 -10.71 75.76 29.98
CA SER A 38 -10.87 74.31 30.10
C SER A 38 -10.97 73.57 28.76
N GLY A 39 -11.54 74.18 27.71
CA GLY A 39 -11.74 73.49 26.42
C GLY A 39 -10.44 73.22 25.64
N PHE A 40 -9.41 74.04 25.84
CA PHE A 40 -8.10 73.82 25.20
C PHE A 40 -7.31 72.68 25.84
N VAL A 41 -7.52 72.43 27.14
CA VAL A 41 -6.85 71.32 27.86
C VAL A 41 -7.41 69.98 27.40
N GLU A 42 -8.73 69.89 27.21
CA GLU A 42 -9.42 68.68 26.77
C GLU A 42 -9.04 68.27 25.33
N ALA A 43 -8.97 69.24 24.41
CA ALA A 43 -8.50 68.99 23.04
C ALA A 43 -7.04 68.53 23.00
N ALA A 44 -6.17 69.07 23.87
CA ALA A 44 -4.77 68.65 23.95
C ALA A 44 -4.62 67.21 24.48
N THR A 45 -5.44 66.81 25.48
CA THR A 45 -5.41 65.43 26.00
C THR A 45 -5.92 64.42 24.97
N GLU A 46 -6.95 64.77 24.19
CA GLU A 46 -7.46 63.91 23.12
C GLU A 46 -6.42 63.70 22.01
N VAL A 47 -5.73 64.77 21.58
CA VAL A 47 -4.66 64.68 20.58
C VAL A 47 -3.52 63.79 21.07
N GLN A 48 -3.11 63.91 22.34
CA GLN A 48 -2.05 63.07 22.91
C GLN A 48 -2.46 61.59 22.95
N LEU A 49 -3.71 61.30 23.31
CA LEU A 49 -4.23 59.93 23.32
C LEU A 49 -4.20 59.31 21.91
N LEU A 50 -4.69 60.05 20.92
CA LEU A 50 -4.67 59.61 19.51
C LEU A 50 -3.24 59.40 18.99
N GLN A 51 -2.27 60.21 19.42
CA GLN A 51 -0.86 60.01 19.07
C GLN A 51 -0.32 58.70 19.66
N ASN A 52 -0.63 58.41 20.93
CA ASN A 52 -0.22 57.17 21.59
C ASN A 52 -0.87 55.94 20.93
N GLU A 53 -2.15 56.01 20.59
CA GLU A 53 -2.86 54.94 19.87
C GLU A 53 -2.28 54.69 18.48
N ASN A 54 -1.96 55.76 17.74
CA ASN A 54 -1.33 55.62 16.43
C ASN A 54 0.06 54.98 16.51
N GLU A 55 0.82 55.26 17.56
CA GLU A 55 2.13 54.65 17.77
C GLU A 55 2.02 53.16 18.14
N ASP A 56 1.09 52.79 19.01
CA ASP A 56 0.80 51.38 19.32
C ASP A 56 0.36 50.60 18.06
N LEU A 57 -0.50 51.19 17.22
CA LEU A 57 -0.91 50.60 15.95
C LEU A 57 0.27 50.41 14.99
N ARG A 58 1.21 51.37 14.93
CA ARG A 58 2.44 51.25 14.13
C ARG A 58 3.32 50.08 14.61
N ILE A 59 3.52 49.96 15.91
CA ILE A 59 4.30 48.87 16.52
C ILE A 59 3.63 47.51 16.21
N LYS A 60 2.30 47.42 16.37
CA LYS A 60 1.53 46.22 16.04
C LYS A 60 1.64 45.84 14.56
N LEU A 61 1.56 46.82 13.67
CA LEU A 61 1.73 46.61 12.23
C LEU A 61 3.13 46.09 11.91
N GLU A 62 4.17 46.71 12.46
CA GLU A 62 5.55 46.28 12.23
C GLU A 62 5.80 44.85 12.74
N LYS A 63 5.26 44.51 13.92
CA LYS A 63 5.32 43.15 14.47
C LYS A 63 4.63 42.14 13.55
N SER A 64 3.46 42.48 13.04
CA SER A 64 2.72 41.64 12.08
C SER A 64 3.50 41.44 10.77
N GLU A 65 4.15 42.50 10.24
CA GLU A 65 5.00 42.40 9.05
C GLU A 65 6.26 41.53 9.27
N ARG A 66 6.86 41.60 10.47
CA ARG A 66 7.97 40.70 10.84
C ARG A 66 7.51 39.25 10.88
N GLN A 67 6.33 38.96 11.45
CA GLN A 67 5.75 37.61 11.47
C GLN A 67 5.47 37.09 10.05
N ASN A 68 4.88 37.92 9.18
CA ASN A 68 4.63 37.54 7.78
C ASN A 68 5.92 37.22 7.03
N ARG A 69 6.98 38.02 7.21
CA ARG A 69 8.31 37.73 6.64
C ARG A 69 8.89 36.40 7.13
N GLN A 70 8.67 36.05 8.40
CA GLN A 70 9.09 34.74 8.92
C GLN A 70 8.27 33.59 8.32
N LEU A 71 6.96 33.75 8.18
CA LEU A 71 6.09 32.76 7.55
C LEU A 71 6.47 32.53 6.08
N GLU A 72 6.78 33.59 5.33
CA GLU A 72 7.27 33.46 3.95
C GLU A 72 8.61 32.71 3.87
N LYS A 73 9.53 32.95 4.80
CA LYS A 73 10.80 32.21 4.87
C LYS A 73 10.55 30.72 5.13
N ARG A 74 9.68 30.39 6.09
CA ARG A 74 9.29 29.00 6.40
C ARG A 74 8.59 28.31 5.23
N ALA A 75 7.72 29.02 4.52
CA ALA A 75 7.06 28.49 3.32
C ALA A 75 8.07 28.14 2.22
N LYS A 76 9.06 29.02 1.97
CA LYS A 76 10.14 28.74 1.00
C LYS A 76 10.97 27.53 1.42
N GLU A 77 11.33 27.41 2.69
CA GLU A 77 12.07 26.27 3.23
C GLU A 77 11.28 24.96 3.10
N SER A 78 9.98 24.97 3.44
CA SER A 78 9.10 23.82 3.27
C SER A 78 9.02 23.36 1.81
N THR A 79 8.91 24.29 0.84
CA THR A 79 8.91 23.94 -0.58
C THR A 79 10.24 23.38 -1.06
N LYS A 80 11.37 23.81 -0.47
CA LYS A 80 12.70 23.26 -0.78
C LYS A 80 12.80 21.82 -0.30
N LEU A 81 12.40 21.55 0.96
CA LEU A 81 12.38 20.20 1.53
C LEU A 81 11.44 19.26 0.77
N GLN A 82 10.31 19.78 0.28
CA GLN A 82 9.39 18.98 -0.52
C GLN A 82 10.06 18.49 -1.82
N LYS A 83 10.78 19.37 -2.52
CA LYS A 83 11.52 19.00 -3.75
C LYS A 83 12.63 17.98 -3.46
N GLU A 84 13.34 18.14 -2.36
CA GLU A 84 14.38 17.20 -1.92
C GLU A 84 13.79 15.81 -1.63
N ASN A 85 12.64 15.75 -0.95
CA ASN A 85 11.91 14.50 -0.72
C ASN A 85 11.42 13.85 -2.03
N GLU A 86 10.94 14.64 -2.98
CA GLU A 86 10.54 14.16 -4.30
C GLU A 86 11.75 13.55 -5.05
N GLU A 87 12.92 14.20 -4.99
CA GLU A 87 14.16 13.70 -5.59
C GLU A 87 14.65 12.40 -4.94
N LEU A 88 14.65 12.32 -3.60
CA LEU A 88 15.00 11.10 -2.87
C LEU A 88 14.07 9.93 -3.21
N ASN A 89 12.77 10.20 -3.38
CA ASN A 89 11.82 9.18 -3.78
C ASN A 89 12.09 8.64 -5.19
N ILE A 90 12.46 9.51 -6.14
CA ILE A 90 12.88 9.09 -7.48
C ILE A 90 14.12 8.20 -7.40
N GLN A 91 15.12 8.57 -6.60
CA GLN A 91 16.32 7.77 -6.41
C GLN A 91 16.01 6.39 -5.79
N LEU A 92 15.08 6.32 -4.84
CA LEU A 92 14.65 5.05 -4.23
C LEU A 92 14.05 4.11 -5.28
N ILE A 93 13.13 4.63 -6.10
CA ILE A 93 12.50 3.86 -7.20
C ILE A 93 13.56 3.32 -8.17
N GLU A 94 14.58 4.12 -8.49
CA GLU A 94 15.66 3.70 -9.39
C GLU A 94 16.55 2.62 -8.76
N ARG A 95 16.84 2.71 -7.46
CA ARG A 95 17.56 1.66 -6.72
C ARG A 95 16.77 0.36 -6.70
N ASP A 96 15.47 0.40 -6.45
CA ASP A 96 14.61 -0.80 -6.47
C ASP A 96 14.56 -1.45 -7.85
N ARG A 97 14.58 -0.64 -8.91
CA ARG A 97 14.68 -1.14 -10.29
C ARG A 97 16.01 -1.86 -10.51
N ARG A 98 17.11 -1.32 -10.01
CA ARG A 98 18.45 -1.92 -10.13
C ARG A 98 18.57 -3.22 -9.34
N ILE A 99 18.01 -3.27 -8.13
CA ILE A 99 17.96 -4.50 -7.31
C ILE A 99 17.23 -5.61 -8.08
N ARG A 100 16.03 -5.33 -8.59
CA ARG A 100 15.26 -6.30 -9.39
C ARG A 100 16.02 -6.79 -10.64
N GLN A 101 16.78 -5.91 -11.29
CA GLN A 101 17.61 -6.31 -12.44
C GLN A 101 18.76 -7.25 -12.02
N LEU A 102 19.41 -6.99 -10.89
CA LEU A 102 20.48 -7.84 -10.37
C LEU A 102 19.96 -9.21 -9.94
N GLU A 103 18.80 -9.25 -9.29
CA GLU A 103 18.12 -10.51 -8.93
C GLU A 103 17.78 -11.34 -10.17
N ALA A 104 17.24 -10.70 -11.22
CA ALA A 104 16.94 -11.37 -12.49
C ALA A 104 18.22 -11.88 -13.20
N GLN A 105 19.33 -11.18 -13.09
CA GLN A 105 20.62 -11.63 -13.64
C GLN A 105 21.21 -12.80 -12.84
N SER A 106 21.12 -12.75 -11.51
CA SER A 106 21.62 -13.80 -10.62
C SER A 106 20.88 -15.13 -10.83
N THR A 107 19.54 -15.07 -10.84
CA THR A 107 18.67 -16.24 -11.11
C THR A 107 18.92 -16.83 -12.50
N LYS A 108 19.09 -15.99 -13.54
CA LYS A 108 19.44 -16.45 -14.88
C LYS A 108 20.82 -17.15 -14.92
N GLY A 109 21.78 -16.68 -14.11
CA GLY A 109 23.10 -17.31 -13.97
C GLY A 109 23.02 -18.69 -13.31
N GLN A 110 22.25 -18.80 -12.22
CA GLN A 110 22.01 -20.07 -11.53
C GLN A 110 21.31 -21.10 -12.43
N LEU A 111 20.24 -20.71 -13.11
CA LEU A 111 19.51 -21.58 -14.04
C LEU A 111 20.37 -22.05 -15.23
N ARG A 112 21.32 -21.22 -15.70
CA ARG A 112 22.27 -21.64 -16.74
C ARG A 112 23.20 -22.72 -16.23
N LYS A 113 23.77 -22.53 -15.04
CA LYS A 113 24.67 -23.52 -14.43
C LYS A 113 23.96 -24.86 -14.18
N GLU A 114 22.74 -24.83 -13.63
CA GLU A 114 21.95 -26.05 -13.43
C GLU A 114 21.62 -26.77 -14.74
N ASN A 115 21.32 -26.03 -15.81
CA ASN A 115 21.07 -26.62 -17.12
C ASN A 115 22.33 -27.29 -17.72
N ASP A 116 23.51 -26.70 -17.50
CA ASP A 116 24.77 -27.28 -17.97
C ASP A 116 25.12 -28.55 -17.18
N ASP A 117 24.96 -28.54 -15.84
CA ASP A 117 25.14 -29.72 -14.99
C ASP A 117 24.15 -30.86 -15.35
N LEU A 118 22.90 -30.52 -15.68
CA LEU A 118 21.89 -31.50 -16.11
C LEU A 118 22.23 -32.10 -17.48
N LYS A 119 22.73 -31.30 -18.43
CA LYS A 119 23.19 -31.82 -19.73
C LYS A 119 24.35 -32.81 -19.57
N GLU A 120 25.29 -32.51 -18.67
CA GLU A 120 26.40 -33.42 -18.40
C GLU A 120 25.92 -34.76 -17.83
N LYS A 121 24.98 -34.73 -16.86
CA LYS A 121 24.35 -35.94 -16.32
C LYS A 121 23.60 -36.75 -17.38
N ILE A 122 22.90 -36.09 -18.30
CA ILE A 122 22.20 -36.76 -19.40
C ILE A 122 23.21 -37.49 -20.30
N SER A 123 24.30 -36.83 -20.72
CA SER A 123 25.36 -37.48 -21.51
C SER A 123 26.04 -38.62 -20.77
N GLN A 124 26.21 -38.53 -19.44
CA GLN A 124 26.74 -39.64 -18.64
C GLN A 124 25.79 -40.85 -18.66
N MET A 125 24.48 -40.64 -18.43
CA MET A 125 23.49 -41.72 -18.49
C MET A 125 23.36 -42.34 -19.87
N GLU A 126 23.44 -41.54 -20.95
CA GLU A 126 23.44 -42.05 -22.32
C GLU A 126 24.64 -42.96 -22.59
N ASN A 127 25.83 -42.57 -22.12
CA ASN A 127 27.03 -43.40 -22.22
C ASN A 127 26.90 -44.70 -21.41
N GLU A 128 26.32 -44.66 -20.21
CA GLU A 128 26.06 -45.85 -19.39
C GLU A 128 25.06 -46.79 -20.05
N LEU A 129 23.95 -46.26 -20.58
CA LEU A 129 22.97 -47.02 -21.36
C LEU A 129 23.62 -47.70 -22.57
N GLN A 130 24.52 -47.00 -23.27
CA GLN A 130 25.21 -47.54 -24.43
C GLN A 130 26.17 -48.67 -24.04
N ARG A 131 26.90 -48.54 -22.93
CA ARG A 131 27.74 -49.62 -22.37
C ARG A 131 26.92 -50.82 -21.93
N PHE A 132 25.79 -50.58 -21.27
CA PHE A 132 24.88 -51.64 -20.84
C PHE A 132 24.33 -52.41 -22.06
N ALA A 133 23.90 -51.70 -23.11
CA ALA A 133 23.43 -52.32 -24.35
C ALA A 133 24.52 -53.16 -25.04
N GLN A 134 25.78 -52.70 -25.04
CA GLN A 134 26.91 -53.47 -25.56
C GLN A 134 27.20 -54.72 -24.72
N SER A 135 27.13 -54.63 -23.38
CA SER A 135 27.30 -55.78 -22.49
C SER A 135 26.21 -56.84 -22.70
N GLN A 136 24.95 -56.42 -22.90
CA GLN A 136 23.85 -57.35 -23.20
C GLN A 136 24.05 -58.04 -24.55
N ARG A 137 24.55 -57.34 -25.58
CA ARG A 137 24.89 -57.96 -26.87
C ARG A 137 25.94 -59.06 -26.74
N ASN A 138 27.03 -58.78 -26.01
CA ASN A 138 28.10 -59.77 -25.81
C ASN A 138 27.60 -61.01 -25.05
N ASN A 139 26.69 -60.84 -24.08
CA ASN A 139 26.06 -61.95 -23.35
C ASN A 139 25.08 -62.78 -24.20
N ILE A 140 24.44 -62.18 -25.21
CA ILE A 140 23.53 -62.89 -26.12
C ILE A 140 24.34 -63.68 -27.16
N GLU A 141 25.45 -63.15 -27.67
CA GLU A 141 26.33 -63.90 -28.59
C GLU A 141 26.98 -65.12 -27.91
N GLU A 142 27.21 -65.09 -26.60
CA GLU A 142 27.72 -66.25 -25.84
C GLU A 142 26.66 -67.32 -25.51
N ARG A 143 25.35 -66.97 -25.57
CA ARG A 143 24.24 -67.90 -25.30
C ARG A 143 23.53 -68.45 -26.54
N VAL A 144 23.76 -67.89 -27.73
CA VAL A 144 23.11 -68.35 -28.99
C VAL A 144 23.73 -69.65 -29.54
N VAL A 145 24.78 -70.21 -28.94
CA VAL A 145 25.25 -71.59 -29.25
C VAL A 145 24.48 -72.66 -28.46
N SER A 146 23.70 -72.30 -27.44
CA SER A 146 23.00 -73.26 -26.59
C SER A 146 21.61 -72.75 -26.23
N THR A 147 20.65 -72.86 -27.16
CA THR A 147 19.23 -73.18 -26.92
C THR A 147 18.38 -72.75 -28.12
N THR A 148 18.29 -73.62 -29.12
CA THR A 148 17.06 -73.77 -29.89
C THR A 148 16.03 -74.46 -29.01
N LEU A 149 14.81 -73.91 -28.99
CA LEU A 149 13.50 -74.55 -28.75
C LEU A 149 12.62 -73.80 -27.73
N ASP A 150 11.47 -73.41 -28.28
CA ASP A 150 10.14 -73.48 -27.69
C ASP A 150 9.44 -72.22 -27.14
N THR A 151 8.25 -72.03 -27.74
CA THR A 151 6.96 -71.60 -27.18
C THR A 151 6.61 -70.11 -27.02
N ASN A 152 6.01 -69.58 -28.10
CA ASN A 152 4.59 -69.18 -28.23
C ASN A 152 3.78 -68.64 -27.02
N LEU A 153 3.15 -67.48 -27.30
CA LEU A 153 1.75 -67.06 -27.04
C LEU A 153 1.16 -67.03 -25.61
N SER A 154 0.83 -65.82 -25.13
CA SER A 154 -0.41 -65.39 -24.41
C SER A 154 -0.14 -64.03 -23.75
N SER A 155 -1.02 -63.03 -23.62
CA SER A 155 -2.45 -62.86 -23.86
C SER A 155 -2.79 -61.36 -23.88
N LEU A 156 -3.84 -61.01 -24.63
CA LEU A 156 -4.49 -59.70 -24.72
C LEU A 156 -5.44 -59.41 -23.54
N ALA A 157 -5.64 -58.10 -23.32
CA ALA A 157 -6.88 -57.41 -22.89
C ALA A 157 -7.28 -57.34 -21.41
N SER A 158 -7.44 -56.08 -20.93
CA SER A 158 -8.69 -55.53 -20.35
C SER A 158 -8.59 -54.00 -20.15
N PRO A 159 -9.52 -53.18 -20.68
CA PRO A 159 -9.75 -51.82 -20.21
C PRO A 159 -11.06 -51.73 -19.41
N THR A 160 -10.98 -51.25 -18.17
CA THR A 160 -12.15 -51.00 -17.32
C THR A 160 -12.65 -49.56 -17.47
N GLN A 161 -13.97 -49.46 -17.46
CA GLN A 161 -14.82 -48.36 -17.92
C GLN A 161 -14.74 -47.08 -17.07
N VAL A 162 -14.94 -45.95 -17.75
CA VAL A 162 -15.23 -44.63 -17.19
C VAL A 162 -16.73 -44.55 -16.92
N THR A 163 -17.13 -44.30 -15.66
CA THR A 163 -18.52 -44.04 -15.30
C THR A 163 -18.70 -42.54 -15.10
N ASP A 164 -19.43 -41.90 -16.00
CA ASP A 164 -19.94 -40.54 -15.84
C ASP A 164 -20.99 -40.53 -14.71
N GLN A 165 -20.68 -39.84 -13.61
CA GLN A 165 -21.67 -39.46 -12.59
C GLN A 165 -21.84 -37.94 -12.60
N GLU A 166 -23.04 -37.54 -13.02
CA GLU A 166 -23.60 -36.20 -12.92
C GLU A 166 -23.63 -35.75 -11.45
N GLN A 167 -22.88 -34.69 -11.12
CA GLN A 167 -22.76 -34.18 -9.75
C GLN A 167 -24.03 -33.42 -9.34
N VAL A 168 -24.89 -34.10 -8.57
CA VAL A 168 -25.91 -33.47 -7.74
C VAL A 168 -25.22 -32.62 -6.67
N LEU A 169 -25.45 -31.31 -6.68
CA LEU A 169 -24.84 -30.37 -5.74
C LEU A 169 -25.34 -30.66 -4.31
N PRO A 170 -24.46 -31.00 -3.36
CA PRO A 170 -24.83 -31.27 -1.98
C PRO A 170 -25.04 -29.98 -1.17
N PRO A 171 -25.77 -30.05 -0.04
CA PRO A 171 -26.09 -28.89 0.79
C PRO A 171 -24.82 -28.19 1.33
N LEU A 172 -24.89 -26.85 1.40
CA LEU A 172 -23.80 -25.89 1.59
C LEU A 172 -22.87 -26.08 2.82
N ASN A 173 -23.13 -27.04 3.71
CA ASN A 173 -22.56 -27.10 5.06
C ASN A 173 -21.63 -28.30 5.34
N CYS A 174 -21.29 -29.12 4.34
CA CYS A 174 -20.48 -30.33 4.56
C CYS A 174 -19.16 -30.41 3.77
N TYR A 175 -18.82 -29.43 2.94
CA TYR A 175 -17.57 -29.45 2.19
C TYR A 175 -16.43 -28.81 2.99
N ARG A 176 -15.62 -29.66 3.65
CA ARG A 176 -14.30 -29.28 4.16
C ARG A 176 -13.25 -29.63 3.12
N GLU A 177 -13.01 -28.73 2.20
CA GLU A 177 -11.83 -28.80 1.33
C GLU A 177 -10.60 -28.46 2.18
N LYS A 178 -9.61 -29.36 2.20
CA LYS A 178 -8.30 -29.09 2.77
C LYS A 178 -7.35 -28.80 1.63
N ILE A 179 -6.81 -27.58 1.60
CA ILE A 179 -5.80 -27.19 0.63
C ILE A 179 -4.43 -27.38 1.29
N TRP A 180 -3.59 -28.22 0.70
CA TRP A 180 -2.19 -28.36 1.09
C TRP A 180 -1.34 -27.39 0.26
N ILE A 181 -0.53 -26.57 0.93
CA ILE A 181 0.39 -25.61 0.30
C ILE A 181 1.80 -26.14 0.56
N PRO A 182 2.49 -26.72 -0.45
CA PRO A 182 3.87 -27.17 -0.29
C PRO A 182 4.82 -26.01 -0.03
N ASP A 183 5.94 -26.30 0.63
CA ASP A 183 7.02 -25.33 0.81
C ASP A 183 7.52 -24.81 -0.55
N ASP A 184 7.88 -23.53 -0.59
CA ASP A 184 8.36 -22.79 -1.77
C ASP A 184 7.42 -22.80 -2.99
N SER A 185 6.18 -23.25 -2.81
CA SER A 185 5.20 -23.26 -3.88
C SER A 185 4.66 -21.86 -4.18
N THR A 186 4.37 -21.61 -5.46
CA THR A 186 3.76 -20.36 -5.92
C THR A 186 2.28 -20.58 -6.25
N TRP A 187 1.57 -19.53 -6.66
CA TRP A 187 0.14 -19.57 -7.05
C TRP A 187 -0.91 -19.72 -5.93
N TYR A 188 -0.52 -19.65 -4.66
CA TYR A 188 -1.45 -19.69 -3.52
C TYR A 188 -1.86 -18.30 -3.01
N GLY A 189 -2.18 -17.39 -3.93
CA GLY A 189 -2.74 -16.08 -3.57
C GLY A 189 -4.16 -16.19 -2.98
N TYR A 190 -4.61 -15.15 -2.26
CA TYR A 190 -5.94 -15.13 -1.65
C TYR A 190 -7.06 -15.43 -2.65
N LEU A 191 -7.00 -14.86 -3.85
CA LEU A 191 -7.94 -15.17 -4.92
C LEU A 191 -8.09 -16.66 -5.23
N ASN A 192 -6.99 -17.42 -5.22
CA ASN A 192 -6.97 -18.83 -5.58
C ASN A 192 -7.44 -19.70 -4.40
N ILE A 193 -7.00 -19.38 -3.19
CA ILE A 193 -7.43 -20.06 -1.96
C ILE A 193 -8.93 -19.85 -1.71
N PHE A 194 -9.41 -18.61 -1.85
CA PHE A 194 -10.80 -18.22 -1.58
C PHE A 194 -11.67 -18.19 -2.84
N LYS A 195 -11.26 -18.86 -3.92
CA LYS A 195 -11.98 -18.88 -5.20
C LYS A 195 -13.43 -19.32 -5.06
N THR A 196 -13.71 -20.32 -4.22
CA THR A 196 -15.05 -20.84 -3.99
C THR A 196 -15.85 -19.92 -3.05
N PRO A 197 -15.34 -19.55 -1.85
CA PRO A 197 -16.00 -18.58 -0.96
C PRO A 197 -16.38 -17.24 -1.61
N PHE A 198 -15.51 -16.67 -2.46
CA PHE A 198 -15.77 -15.37 -3.10
C PHE A 198 -16.89 -15.41 -4.16
N LYS A 199 -17.33 -16.59 -4.62
CA LYS A 199 -18.46 -16.70 -5.56
C LYS A 199 -19.80 -16.36 -4.93
N TYR A 200 -19.92 -16.49 -3.60
CA TYR A 200 -21.16 -16.27 -2.86
C TYR A 200 -21.34 -14.80 -2.50
N GLN A 201 -22.60 -14.38 -2.32
CA GLN A 201 -22.91 -13.02 -1.91
C GLN A 201 -22.68 -12.87 -0.41
N THR A 202 -21.56 -12.24 -0.03
CA THR A 202 -21.18 -12.08 1.37
C THR A 202 -21.43 -10.65 1.84
N LYS A 203 -22.18 -10.50 2.93
CA LYS A 203 -22.50 -9.18 3.52
C LYS A 203 -21.51 -8.76 4.61
N LYS A 204 -20.96 -9.73 5.32
CA LYS A 204 -20.08 -9.54 6.46
C LYS A 204 -18.97 -10.57 6.39
N VAL A 205 -17.75 -10.15 6.72
CA VAL A 205 -16.60 -11.04 6.86
C VAL A 205 -16.00 -10.82 8.24
N LEU A 206 -15.67 -11.90 8.92
CA LEU A 206 -14.89 -11.91 10.15
C LEU A 206 -13.53 -12.55 9.87
N VAL A 207 -12.46 -11.83 10.19
CA VAL A 207 -11.09 -12.33 10.13
C VAL A 207 -10.55 -12.36 11.56
N VAL A 208 -10.16 -13.56 12.00
CA VAL A 208 -9.48 -13.78 13.27
C VAL A 208 -8.06 -14.22 12.95
N ASP A 209 -7.10 -13.33 13.18
CA ASP A 209 -5.68 -13.62 12.99
C ASP A 209 -4.85 -12.83 14.01
N PRO A 210 -4.18 -13.49 14.96
CA PRO A 210 -3.41 -12.81 16.01
C PRO A 210 -2.11 -12.16 15.49
N TYR A 211 -1.71 -12.46 14.27
CA TYR A 211 -0.40 -12.08 13.73
C TYR A 211 -0.48 -10.88 12.77
N ILE A 212 -1.52 -10.05 12.76
CA ILE A 212 -1.55 -8.87 11.87
C ILE A 212 -0.86 -7.68 12.53
N GLN A 213 0.46 -7.74 12.75
CA GLN A 213 1.18 -6.77 13.58
C GLN A 213 2.25 -5.95 12.82
N GLN A 214 3.05 -6.64 12.01
CA GLN A 214 4.16 -6.08 11.23
C GLN A 214 3.67 -5.56 9.88
N SER A 215 4.44 -4.68 9.24
CA SER A 215 4.03 -4.01 7.99
C SER A 215 3.61 -4.98 6.89
N TYR A 216 4.37 -6.04 6.63
CA TYR A 216 4.04 -7.02 5.59
C TYR A 216 2.78 -7.83 5.95
N GLN A 217 2.50 -8.04 7.24
CA GLN A 217 1.29 -8.73 7.70
C GLN A 217 0.05 -7.86 7.48
N ILE A 218 0.19 -6.55 7.70
CA ILE A 218 -0.85 -5.58 7.38
C ILE A 218 -1.06 -5.51 5.85
N GLU A 219 0.00 -5.52 5.06
CA GLU A 219 -0.08 -5.56 3.57
C GLU A 219 -0.76 -6.82 3.06
N ASN A 220 -0.51 -7.95 3.70
CA ASN A 220 -1.21 -9.21 3.43
C ASN A 220 -2.71 -9.07 3.71
N PHE A 221 -3.10 -8.45 4.83
CA PHE A 221 -4.50 -8.16 5.13
C PHE A 221 -5.14 -7.16 4.15
N GLU A 222 -4.42 -6.11 3.78
CA GLU A 222 -4.84 -5.12 2.78
C GLU A 222 -5.09 -5.80 1.42
N SER A 223 -4.19 -6.71 1.02
CA SER A 223 -4.31 -7.51 -0.21
C SER A 223 -5.50 -8.47 -0.17
N PHE A 224 -5.72 -9.14 0.96
CA PHE A 224 -6.92 -9.96 1.18
C PHE A 224 -8.19 -9.12 1.04
N CYS A 225 -8.25 -7.93 1.65
CA CYS A 225 -9.37 -7.01 1.52
C CYS A 225 -9.56 -6.54 0.08
N PHE A 226 -8.46 -6.28 -0.65
CA PHE A 226 -8.51 -5.90 -2.06
C PHE A 226 -9.20 -6.97 -2.90
N ASP A 227 -8.76 -8.22 -2.79
CA ASP A 227 -9.35 -9.34 -3.50
C ASP A 227 -10.82 -9.53 -3.09
N LEU A 228 -11.12 -9.45 -1.79
CA LEU A 228 -12.47 -9.59 -1.27
C LEU A 228 -13.42 -8.54 -1.88
N VAL A 229 -13.02 -7.26 -1.93
CA VAL A 229 -13.84 -6.17 -2.48
C VAL A 229 -14.08 -6.32 -3.98
N HIS A 230 -13.07 -6.74 -4.75
CA HIS A 230 -13.18 -6.81 -6.21
C HIS A 230 -13.78 -8.11 -6.73
N LYS A 231 -13.84 -9.17 -5.91
CA LYS A 231 -14.21 -10.52 -6.36
C LYS A 231 -15.49 -11.03 -5.74
N THR A 232 -15.84 -10.56 -4.55
CA THR A 232 -17.13 -10.91 -3.95
C THR A 232 -18.25 -10.26 -4.74
N LYS A 233 -19.29 -11.04 -5.08
CA LYS A 233 -20.49 -10.49 -5.71
C LYS A 233 -21.10 -9.42 -4.80
N MET A 234 -21.48 -8.28 -5.39
CA MET A 234 -21.93 -7.07 -4.70
C MET A 234 -22.74 -7.34 -3.43
N GLY A 235 -22.33 -6.78 -2.29
CA GLY A 235 -23.07 -6.92 -1.04
C GLY A 235 -22.27 -6.78 0.24
N LEU A 236 -20.93 -6.77 0.18
CA LEU A 236 -20.08 -6.61 1.36
C LEU A 236 -20.30 -5.23 1.99
N ARG A 237 -20.62 -5.21 3.29
CA ARG A 237 -20.87 -3.97 4.05
C ARG A 237 -19.95 -3.82 5.24
N LYS A 238 -19.43 -4.92 5.77
CA LYS A 238 -18.64 -4.91 7.00
C LYS A 238 -17.55 -5.97 6.98
N ILE A 239 -16.35 -5.58 7.37
CA ILE A 239 -15.24 -6.47 7.68
C ILE A 239 -14.93 -6.28 9.17
N THR A 240 -14.82 -7.37 9.92
CA THR A 240 -14.41 -7.34 11.32
C THR A 240 -13.06 -8.03 11.43
N LEU A 241 -12.05 -7.35 11.93
CA LEU A 241 -10.73 -7.90 12.18
C LEU A 241 -10.51 -8.07 13.68
N MET A 242 -10.34 -9.30 14.13
CA MET A 242 -9.88 -9.64 15.48
C MET A 242 -8.38 -9.99 15.42
N THR A 243 -7.55 -9.16 16.04
CA THR A 243 -6.09 -9.31 16.03
C THR A 243 -5.48 -8.86 17.36
N CYS A 244 -4.23 -9.22 17.59
CA CYS A 244 -3.46 -8.79 18.76
C CYS A 244 -2.81 -7.44 18.51
N LYS A 245 -2.70 -6.64 19.58
CA LYS A 245 -1.86 -5.43 19.53
C LYS A 245 -0.40 -5.84 19.42
N ALA A 246 0.33 -5.18 18.54
CA ALA A 246 1.78 -5.20 18.58
C ALA A 246 2.27 -4.65 19.93
N ASN A 247 3.46 -5.09 20.36
CA ASN A 247 4.08 -4.72 21.64
C ASN A 247 3.94 -3.23 21.99
N GLU A 248 3.85 -2.93 23.28
CA GLU A 248 3.63 -1.59 23.83
C GLU A 248 4.52 -0.53 23.16
N GLY A 249 3.90 0.41 22.44
CA GLY A 249 4.57 1.50 21.72
C GLY A 249 4.33 1.52 20.21
N ASN A 250 3.83 0.44 19.60
CA ASN A 250 3.64 0.39 18.15
C ASN A 250 2.29 0.98 17.70
N THR A 251 2.16 2.31 17.81
CA THR A 251 1.01 3.07 17.27
C THR A 251 0.84 2.94 15.75
N ARG A 252 1.87 2.48 15.03
CA ARG A 252 1.85 2.39 13.56
C ARG A 252 0.87 1.34 13.04
N GLN A 253 0.73 0.21 13.73
CA GLN A 253 -0.21 -0.86 13.35
C GLN A 253 -1.65 -0.33 13.38
N GLU A 254 -2.06 0.25 14.51
CA GLU A 254 -3.39 0.82 14.69
C GLU A 254 -3.65 1.97 13.72
N GLN A 255 -2.71 2.91 13.58
CA GLN A 255 -2.84 4.02 12.65
C GLN A 255 -3.02 3.55 11.20
N ARG A 256 -2.23 2.56 10.76
CA ARG A 256 -2.29 2.03 9.39
C ARG A 256 -3.61 1.30 9.12
N LEU A 257 -4.05 0.44 10.04
CA LEU A 257 -5.31 -0.29 9.87
C LEU A 257 -6.52 0.66 9.91
N MET A 258 -6.49 1.67 10.79
CA MET A 258 -7.54 2.69 10.87
C MET A 258 -7.59 3.57 9.63
N SER A 259 -6.44 4.06 9.12
CA SER A 259 -6.40 4.85 7.90
C SER A 259 -6.83 4.05 6.69
N PHE A 260 -6.38 2.80 6.56
CA PHE A 260 -6.84 1.89 5.51
C PHE A 260 -8.36 1.68 5.55
N GLY A 261 -8.90 1.39 6.74
CA GLY A 261 -10.35 1.20 6.93
C GLY A 261 -11.16 2.42 6.54
N LYS A 262 -10.76 3.61 6.98
CA LYS A 262 -11.50 4.85 6.74
C LYS A 262 -11.31 5.38 5.31
N ASP A 263 -10.06 5.49 4.85
CA ASP A 263 -9.73 6.19 3.61
C ASP A 263 -9.91 5.31 2.37
N TRP A 264 -9.71 3.99 2.49
CA TRP A 264 -9.80 3.07 1.37
C TRP A 264 -11.13 2.30 1.36
N LEU A 265 -11.47 1.58 2.44
CA LEU A 265 -12.70 0.77 2.48
C LEU A 265 -13.97 1.63 2.57
N GLU A 266 -14.06 2.50 3.56
CA GLU A 266 -15.28 3.25 3.84
C GLU A 266 -15.51 4.34 2.78
N LYS A 267 -14.51 5.19 2.53
CA LYS A 267 -14.66 6.33 1.60
C LYS A 267 -14.89 5.91 0.14
N ARG A 268 -14.28 4.82 -0.33
CA ARG A 268 -14.37 4.41 -1.75
C ARG A 268 -15.48 3.40 -2.00
N TYR A 269 -15.72 2.48 -1.07
CA TYR A 269 -16.64 1.36 -1.27
C TYR A 269 -17.81 1.31 -0.28
N GLY A 270 -17.85 2.21 0.72
CA GLY A 270 -18.88 2.20 1.75
C GLY A 270 -18.81 0.97 2.68
N ILE A 271 -17.63 0.36 2.80
CA ILE A 271 -17.42 -0.85 3.61
C ILE A 271 -16.81 -0.44 4.96
N LYS A 272 -17.46 -0.83 6.06
CA LYS A 272 -16.97 -0.53 7.40
C LYS A 272 -15.97 -1.58 7.87
N LEU A 273 -14.75 -1.17 8.23
CA LEU A 273 -13.79 -2.00 8.94
C LEU A 273 -13.94 -1.79 10.46
N GLU A 274 -14.20 -2.85 11.20
CA GLU A 274 -14.21 -2.86 12.67
C GLU A 274 -13.01 -3.66 13.17
N ILE A 275 -12.12 -3.01 13.93
CA ILE A 275 -10.95 -3.66 14.51
C ILE A 275 -11.24 -3.95 15.98
N ARG A 276 -11.05 -5.19 16.39
CA ARG A 276 -11.18 -5.67 17.77
C ARG A 276 -9.83 -6.18 18.24
N TRP A 277 -9.27 -5.47 19.20
CA TRP A 277 -8.02 -5.85 19.85
C TRP A 277 -8.29 -6.94 20.87
N VAL A 278 -7.54 -8.05 20.78
CA VAL A 278 -7.61 -9.17 21.72
C VAL A 278 -6.22 -9.36 22.35
N ASP A 279 -6.20 -9.82 23.60
CA ASP A 279 -4.98 -10.22 24.28
C ASP A 279 -4.32 -11.42 23.55
N ASP A 280 -3.01 -11.38 23.40
CA ASP A 280 -2.23 -12.41 22.70
C ASP A 280 -2.31 -13.78 23.38
N LYS A 281 -2.59 -13.81 24.68
CA LYS A 281 -2.82 -15.03 25.46
C LYS A 281 -4.18 -15.68 25.22
N LEU A 282 -5.11 -14.98 24.57
CA LEU A 282 -6.47 -15.46 24.35
C LEU A 282 -6.75 -15.81 22.89
N LEU A 283 -5.94 -15.30 21.96
CA LEU A 283 -6.14 -15.47 20.53
C LEU A 283 -5.02 -16.30 19.90
N HIS A 284 -5.27 -17.59 19.75
CA HIS A 284 -4.31 -18.52 19.11
C HIS A 284 -4.84 -19.12 17.82
N ARG A 285 -6.17 -19.10 17.62
CA ARG A 285 -6.81 -19.71 16.46
C ARG A 285 -6.91 -18.71 15.32
N ARG A 286 -6.46 -19.12 14.12
CA ARG A 286 -6.73 -18.40 12.87
C ARG A 286 -8.03 -18.91 12.25
N HIS A 287 -8.90 -18.00 11.85
CA HIS A 287 -10.20 -18.34 11.27
C HIS A 287 -10.76 -17.18 10.44
N ILE A 288 -11.41 -17.50 9.32
CA ILE A 288 -12.16 -16.55 8.50
C ILE A 288 -13.58 -17.09 8.33
N GLU A 289 -14.57 -16.23 8.51
CA GLU A 289 -16.01 -16.49 8.37
C GLU A 289 -16.67 -15.50 7.41
#